data_AF-A0A963FBI5-F1
#
_entry.id   AF-A0A963FBI5-F1
#
_cell.length_a   1.000
_cell.length_b   1.000
_cell.length_c   1.000
_cell.angle_alpha   90.00
_cell.angle_beta   90.00
_cell.angle_gamma   90.00
#
_symmetry.space_group_name_H-M   'P 1'
#
loop_
_entity.id
_entity.type
_entity.pdbx_description
1 polymer ?
#
loop_
_entity_poly.entity_id
_entity_poly.type
_entity_poly.pdbx_seq_one_letter_code
_entity_poly.pdbx_strand_id
1 'polypeptide(L)' 'MAGTIMSRLVTGKVMHRRHHPVQNSFVYPLFQLLLNTDDLERLDSWLFGVNRSRPLAFHFSDYGDGTDPRVWVREQL' A
#
# COMPACT_ATOMS: atom_id res chain seq x y z
N MET A 1 19.75 3.40 -15.21
CA MET A 1 19.15 2.06 -15.02
C MET A 1 18.26 2.13 -13.79
N ALA A 2 16.95 2.34 -13.96
CA ALA A 2 16.03 2.28 -12.83
C ALA A 2 15.95 0.81 -12.39
N GLY A 3 16.46 0.50 -11.20
CA GLY A 3 16.34 -0.85 -10.65
C GLY A 3 14.87 -1.18 -10.46
N THR A 4 14.42 -2.32 -10.99
CA THR A 4 13.05 -2.80 -10.80
C THR A 4 12.76 -2.89 -9.30
N ILE A 5 11.81 -2.10 -8.80
CA ILE A 5 11.39 -2.16 -7.40
C ILE A 5 10.61 -3.46 -7.20
N MET A 6 11.06 -4.30 -6.28
CA MET A 6 10.32 -5.51 -5.90
C MET A 6 9.28 -5.19 -4.84
N SER A 7 8.14 -5.89 -4.92
CA SER A 7 7.14 -5.86 -3.85
C SER A 7 7.73 -6.38 -2.54
N ARG A 8 7.46 -5.71 -1.43
CA ARG A 8 8.02 -6.04 -0.11
C ARG A 8 7.12 -5.59 1.04
N LEU A 9 7.26 -6.29 2.16
CA LEU A 9 6.73 -5.85 3.44
C LEU A 9 7.65 -4.75 4.00
N VAL A 10 7.05 -3.63 4.37
CA VAL A 10 7.74 -2.50 4.99
C VAL A 10 7.26 -2.41 6.42
N THR A 11 8.21 -2.55 7.35
CA THR A 11 7.95 -2.41 8.78
C THR A 11 8.68 -1.19 9.30
N GLY A 12 8.09 -0.50 10.27
CA GLY A 12 8.70 0.68 10.86
C GLY A 12 8.02 1.12 12.15
N LYS A 13 8.27 2.36 12.55
CA LYS A 13 7.55 3.02 13.63
C LYS A 13 7.04 4.36 13.13
N VAL A 14 5.78 4.66 13.40
CA VAL A 14 5.18 5.97 13.12
C VAL A 14 5.06 6.73 14.42
N MET A 15 5.46 7.99 14.40
CA MET A 15 5.26 8.93 15.48
C MET A 15 4.13 9.87 15.07
N HIS A 16 3.05 9.89 15.85
CA HIS A 16 2.00 10.88 15.73
C HIS A 16 2.17 11.90 16.84
N ARG A 17 2.15 13.20 16.49
CA ARG A 17 2.17 14.32 17.43
C ARG A 17 1.01 15.26 17.15
N ARG A 18 0.11 15.40 18.11
CA ARG A 18 -0.95 16.40 18.14
C ARG A 18 -0.46 17.61 18.94
N HIS A 19 -0.57 18.80 18.35
CA HIS A 19 -0.14 20.04 19.00
C HIS A 19 -1.28 20.78 19.72
N HIS A 20 -2.53 20.64 19.24
CA HIS A 20 -3.71 21.31 19.81
C HIS A 20 -4.98 20.45 19.72
N PRO A 21 -5.97 20.66 20.62
CA PRO A 21 -5.95 21.59 21.76
C PRO A 21 -5.12 21.09 22.95
N VAL A 22 -4.92 19.78 23.09
CA VAL A 22 -4.04 19.16 24.09
C VAL A 22 -2.87 18.50 23.38
N GLN A 23 -1.65 18.71 23.88
CA GLN A 23 -0.45 18.08 23.35
C GLN A 23 -0.45 16.59 23.68
N ASN A 24 -0.33 15.75 22.65
CA ASN A 24 -0.18 14.31 22.81
C ASN A 24 0.75 13.78 21.73
N SER A 25 1.68 12.91 22.09
CA SER A 25 2.53 12.22 21.14
C SER A 25 2.64 10.75 21.47
N PHE A 26 2.54 9.90 20.46
CA PHE A 26 2.71 8.47 20.62
C PHE A 26 3.46 7.87 19.43
N VAL A 27 4.15 6.77 19.69
CA VAL A 27 4.90 6.02 18.68
C VAL A 27 4.36 4.60 18.65
N TYR A 28 4.05 4.09 17.47
CA TYR A 28 3.48 2.74 17.30
C TYR A 28 4.11 2.01 16.11
N PRO A 29 4.17 0.66 16.15
CA PRO A 29 4.70 -0.12 15.05
C PRO A 29 3.82 0.03 13.81
N LEU A 30 4.45 0.14 12.65
CA LEU A 30 3.82 0.24 11.35
C LEU A 30 4.11 -1.02 10.55
N PHE A 31 3.09 -1.51 9.87
CA PHE A 31 3.18 -2.51 8.82
C PHE A 31 2.55 -1.94 7.55
N GLN A 32 3.28 -1.99 6.44
CA GLN A 32 2.85 -1.51 5.13
C GLN A 32 3.29 -2.47 4.03
N LEU A 33 2.55 -2.48 2.94
CA LEU A 33 2.88 -3.22 1.73
C LEU A 33 3.41 -2.22 0.70
N LEU A 34 4.64 -2.42 0.24
CA LEU A 34 5.12 -1.78 -0.98
C LEU A 34 4.86 -2.78 -2.12
N LEU A 35 3.96 -2.42 -3.03
CA LEU A 35 3.59 -3.28 -4.15
C LEU A 35 4.10 -2.68 -5.45
N ASN A 36 4.78 -3.48 -6.27
CA ASN A 36 5.04 -3.12 -7.65
C ASN A 36 3.75 -3.36 -8.47
N THR A 37 3.22 -2.30 -9.08
CA THR A 37 1.99 -2.34 -9.87
C THR A 37 2.12 -3.22 -11.12
N ASP A 38 3.32 -3.37 -11.68
CA ASP A 38 3.55 -4.14 -12.91
C ASP A 38 3.46 -5.66 -12.69
N ASP A 39 3.71 -6.14 -11.47
CA ASP A 39 3.76 -7.56 -11.12
C ASP A 39 2.62 -8.01 -10.19
N LEU A 40 1.55 -7.21 -10.04
CA LEU A 40 0.46 -7.48 -9.08
C LEU A 40 -0.17 -8.87 -9.21
N GLU A 41 -0.39 -9.34 -10.44
CA GLU A 41 -1.01 -10.65 -10.72
C GLU A 41 -0.15 -11.81 -10.19
N ARG A 42 1.17 -11.63 -10.10
CA ARG A 42 2.10 -12.65 -9.60
C ARG A 42 2.11 -12.75 -8.09
N LEU A 43 1.51 -11.78 -7.39
CA LEU A 43 1.43 -11.76 -5.93
C LEU A 43 0.23 -12.56 -5.39
N ASP A 44 -0.70 -12.98 -6.26
CA ASP A 44 -1.89 -13.73 -5.86
C ASP A 44 -1.49 -15.06 -5.18
N SER A 45 -2.03 -15.28 -4.00
CA SER A 45 -1.80 -16.45 -3.17
C SER A 45 -3.04 -16.77 -2.35
N TRP A 46 -2.99 -17.80 -1.53
CA TRP A 46 -4.11 -18.13 -0.66
C TRP A 46 -4.31 -17.11 0.48
N LEU A 47 -3.28 -16.34 0.85
CA LEU A 47 -3.30 -15.32 1.89
C LEU A 47 -3.46 -13.89 1.34
N PHE A 48 -2.89 -13.61 0.18
CA PHE A 48 -2.91 -12.30 -0.46
C PHE A 48 -3.63 -12.35 -1.81
N GLY A 49 -4.62 -11.47 -2.02
CA GLY A 49 -5.37 -11.40 -3.27
C GLY A 49 -5.36 -10.01 -3.89
N VAL A 50 -5.32 -9.94 -5.22
CA VAL A 50 -5.51 -8.70 -5.98
C VAL A 50 -6.90 -8.72 -6.60
N ASN A 51 -7.74 -7.76 -6.23
CA ASN A 51 -9.16 -7.64 -6.59
C ASN A 51 -9.96 -8.94 -6.35
N ARG A 52 -9.61 -9.66 -5.27
CA ARG A 52 -10.17 -10.96 -4.88
C ARG A 52 -10.27 -11.05 -3.36
N SER A 53 -11.34 -11.67 -2.88
CA SER A 53 -11.52 -11.90 -1.44
C SER A 53 -10.52 -12.92 -0.90
N ARG A 54 -9.63 -12.45 -0.03
CA ARG A 54 -8.58 -13.20 0.68
C ARG A 54 -8.40 -12.58 2.07
N PRO A 55 -7.72 -13.27 3.02
CA PRO A 55 -7.44 -12.69 4.34
C PRO A 55 -6.77 -11.32 4.29
N LEU A 56 -5.87 -11.11 3.32
CA LEU A 56 -5.32 -9.80 2.96
C LEU A 56 -5.61 -9.56 1.49
N ALA A 57 -6.27 -8.46 1.15
CA ALA A 57 -6.65 -8.18 -0.22
C ALA A 57 -6.37 -6.73 -0.61
N PHE A 58 -5.93 -6.55 -1.84
CA PHE A 58 -5.74 -5.26 -2.49
C PHE A 58 -6.83 -5.10 -3.56
N HIS A 59 -7.86 -4.30 -3.27
CA HIS A 59 -8.91 -3.99 -4.24
C HIS A 59 -8.62 -2.66 -4.90
N PHE A 60 -8.75 -2.60 -6.23
CA PHE A 60 -8.49 -1.37 -6.98
C PHE A 60 -9.44 -0.25 -6.56
N SER A 61 -10.67 -0.57 -6.19
CA SER A 61 -11.68 0.35 -5.66
C SER A 61 -11.23 1.16 -4.44
N ASP A 62 -10.27 0.66 -3.67
CA ASP A 62 -9.81 1.31 -2.45
C ASP A 62 -8.75 2.41 -2.73
N TYR A 63 -8.29 2.53 -3.99
CA TYR A 63 -7.17 3.39 -4.37
C TYR A 63 -7.49 4.23 -5.62
N GLY A 64 -6.99 5.47 -5.65
CA GLY A 64 -7.11 6.35 -6.81
C GLY A 64 -8.57 6.65 -7.17
N ASP A 65 -8.93 6.43 -8.42
CA ASP A 65 -10.30 6.54 -8.96
C ASP A 65 -11.05 5.19 -8.96
N GLY A 66 -10.45 4.14 -8.40
CA GLY A 66 -11.02 2.80 -8.35
C GLY A 66 -10.76 1.94 -9.60
N THR A 67 -10.07 2.47 -10.62
CA THR A 67 -9.68 1.73 -11.83
C THR A 67 -8.33 1.03 -11.65
N ASP A 68 -7.82 0.33 -12.69
CA ASP A 68 -6.52 -0.33 -12.61
C ASP A 68 -5.43 0.69 -12.23
N PRO A 69 -4.73 0.51 -11.10
CA PRO A 69 -3.73 1.48 -10.63
C PRO A 69 -2.63 1.76 -11.65
N ARG A 70 -2.30 0.79 -12.52
CA ARG A 70 -1.32 0.98 -13.59
C ARG A 70 -1.81 2.03 -14.60
N VAL A 71 -3.10 2.01 -14.92
CA VAL A 71 -3.72 2.97 -15.85
C VAL A 71 -3.81 4.33 -15.17
N TRP A 72 -4.42 4.37 -13.99
CA TRP A 72 -4.61 5.61 -13.23
C TRP A 72 -3.30 6.35 -12.97
N VAL A 73 -2.25 5.68 -12.49
CA VAL A 73 -0.95 6.32 -12.24
C VAL A 73 -0.34 6.88 -13.52
N ARG A 74 -0.45 6.19 -14.66
CA ARG A 74 0.08 6.68 -15.94
C ARG A 74 -0.66 7.91 -16.47
N GLU A 75 -1.93 8.08 -16.13
CA GLU A 75 -2.70 9.26 -16.52
C GLU A 75 -2.39 10.50 -15.67
N GLN A 76 -1.81 10.32 -14.48
CA GLN A 76 -1.47 11.40 -13.54
C GLN A 76 -0.01 11.87 -13.64
N LEU A 77 0.81 11.27 -14.51
CA LEU A 77 2.23 11.58 -14.72
C LEU A 77 2.48 12.14 -16.11
#